data_AF-A0A9D1L6F1-F1
#
_entry.id   AF-A0A9D1L6F1-F1
#
_cell.length_a   1.000
_cell.length_b   1.000
_cell.length_c   1.000
_cell.angle_alpha   90.00
_cell.angle_beta   90.00
_cell.angle_gamma   90.00
#
_symmetry.space_group_name_H-M   'P 1'
#
loop_
_entity.id
_entity.type
_entity.pdbx_description
1 polymer ?
#
loop_
_entity_poly.entity_id
_entity_poly.type
_entity_poly.pdbx_seq_one_letter_code
_entity_poly.pdbx_strand_id
1 'polypeptide(L)'
;MRRRFSMIIVIAAMMTVLIPHSVFGEDSTVRVGTPDALKNAVESANSTDTTTIVLEADIALSEGIAIDGSKKIILDLNGNTLSAPNRVLAINSGYFEVVGPGEIKEEEAYYAPIVIKGSSNQGDTDYTTVKIGEGVTLEGWSGVFITPYQSSGAPYAYGVTVDIDCIIKSVTDTEGSAGHGVYINGQIKNTDSNYPVFNIGENAVIESEGTGVYAAGYAEWNIDGADIRGDVGIALKSGKFFINDAVITGTGEYVDPIGYNGNGIDTDGSAMLIDSNKDYAGNVEIAVSGNTVFNSENSKAISEFVTYNPNNATSAENKGTNIISFSIEGGVFNGADGREAVKFSDEAKAEDAISISAGTFSSEPDEAYIDSNTTAILTSGGVTTYLVGPEVISSYLENGKSGDVLEITSAAEGTEFVNVPDGIKIENATETDILINGQELKAGESLNVSSPQNPSEPADQPSDKPQQGEPADGKAPETGDDTNLGLLAGIMLTAAAAGAAAIALRRKESRA
;
A
#
# COMPACT_ATOMS: atom_id res chain seq x y z
N MET A 1 13.96 57.11 40.73
CA MET A 1 13.04 56.60 41.76
C MET A 1 11.72 56.26 41.06
N ARG A 2 11.24 55.01 41.20
CA ARG A 2 9.88 54.44 40.96
C ARG A 2 8.79 55.43 40.46
N ARG A 3 7.86 55.14 39.54
CA ARG A 3 7.05 53.93 39.29
C ARG A 3 6.15 54.15 38.03
N ARG A 4 5.54 53.05 37.56
CA ARG A 4 4.77 52.77 36.31
C ARG A 4 3.38 53.42 36.16
N PHE A 5 2.76 53.10 34.99
CA PHE A 5 1.36 53.18 34.49
C PHE A 5 1.07 54.39 33.59
N SER A 6 0.35 54.35 32.47
CA SER A 6 -0.25 53.30 31.62
C SER A 6 -0.92 54.02 30.42
N MET A 7 -1.15 53.27 29.33
CA MET A 7 -2.28 53.42 28.38
C MET A 7 -2.33 54.66 27.47
N ILE A 8 -2.09 54.46 26.17
CA ILE A 8 -2.58 55.35 25.11
C ILE A 8 -3.54 54.55 24.23
N ILE A 9 -4.79 54.98 24.29
CA ILE A 9 -5.90 54.69 23.38
C ILE A 9 -5.62 55.44 22.07
N VAL A 10 -5.66 54.76 20.92
CA VAL A 10 -5.78 55.42 19.61
C VAL A 10 -7.10 55.00 18.98
N ILE A 11 -7.86 56.03 18.64
CA ILE A 11 -9.23 56.06 18.16
C ILE A 11 -9.30 55.55 16.72
N ALA A 12 -10.28 54.69 16.46
CA ALA A 12 -10.69 54.22 15.15
C ALA A 12 -11.28 55.37 14.32
N ALA A 13 -10.80 55.52 13.08
CA ALA A 13 -11.46 56.28 12.03
C ALA A 13 -12.00 55.29 10.99
N MET A 14 -13.32 55.15 10.95
CA MET A 14 -14.08 54.50 9.88
C MET A 14 -13.74 55.16 8.54
N MET A 15 -13.00 54.46 7.68
CA MET A 15 -13.14 54.61 6.24
C MET A 15 -14.07 53.50 5.77
N THR A 16 -15.29 53.87 5.41
CA THR A 16 -16.20 53.04 4.61
C THR A 16 -15.58 52.86 3.23
N VAL A 17 -14.80 51.80 3.06
CA VAL A 17 -14.55 51.22 1.74
C VAL A 17 -15.72 50.30 1.47
N LEU A 18 -16.52 50.64 0.46
CA LEU A 18 -17.50 49.74 -0.12
C LEU A 18 -16.73 48.53 -0.67
N ILE A 19 -16.62 47.47 0.13
CA ILE A 19 -16.20 46.17 -0.38
C ILE A 19 -17.37 45.69 -1.25
N PRO A 20 -17.18 45.41 -2.55
CA PRO A 20 -18.20 44.66 -3.29
C PRO A 20 -18.41 43.37 -2.49
N HIS A 21 -19.62 43.19 -1.96
CA HIS A 21 -20.00 41.92 -1.38
C HIS A 21 -19.97 40.95 -2.56
N SER A 22 -18.87 40.24 -2.74
CA SER A 22 -18.88 38.96 -3.42
C SER A 22 -19.94 38.17 -2.68
N VAL A 23 -21.08 37.97 -3.35
CA VAL A 23 -22.05 36.95 -2.99
C VAL A 23 -21.22 35.67 -2.84
N PHE A 24 -20.94 35.27 -1.59
CA PHE A 24 -20.63 33.89 -1.31
C PHE A 24 -21.87 33.15 -1.78
N GLY A 25 -21.75 32.35 -2.84
CA GLY A 25 -22.88 31.55 -3.25
C GLY A 25 -23.27 30.63 -2.10
N GLU A 26 -24.57 30.49 -1.90
CA GLU A 26 -25.12 29.63 -0.88
C GLU A 26 -24.89 28.19 -1.32
N ASP A 27 -24.12 27.42 -0.54
CA ASP A 27 -24.09 25.96 -0.70
C ASP A 27 -25.54 25.46 -0.70
N SER A 28 -25.91 24.74 -1.76
CA SER A 28 -27.29 24.30 -1.96
C SER A 28 -27.41 22.81 -1.68
N THR A 29 -28.47 22.42 -0.95
CA THR A 29 -28.79 21.00 -0.72
C THR A 29 -30.04 20.63 -1.49
N VAL A 30 -29.95 19.60 -2.33
CA VAL A 30 -31.06 19.06 -3.12
C VAL A 30 -31.27 17.59 -2.76
N ARG A 31 -32.50 17.23 -2.44
CA ARG A 31 -32.90 15.85 -2.13
C ARG A 31 -33.53 15.20 -3.34
N VAL A 32 -33.08 14.01 -3.72
CA VAL A 32 -33.51 13.32 -4.94
C VAL A 32 -33.87 11.87 -4.65
N GLY A 33 -34.99 11.42 -5.19
CA GLY A 33 -35.44 10.02 -5.08
C GLY A 33 -35.82 9.38 -6.41
N THR A 34 -35.45 10.02 -7.53
CA THR A 34 -35.74 9.51 -8.88
C THR A 34 -34.57 9.82 -9.84
N PRO A 35 -34.37 9.03 -10.91
CA PRO A 35 -33.38 9.30 -11.95
C PRO A 35 -33.45 10.72 -12.51
N ASP A 36 -34.65 11.20 -12.87
CA ASP A 36 -34.84 12.53 -13.45
C ASP A 36 -34.47 13.65 -12.47
N ALA A 37 -34.83 13.49 -11.18
CA ALA A 37 -34.47 14.47 -10.16
C ALA A 37 -32.95 14.54 -9.96
N LEU A 38 -32.25 13.40 -9.96
CA LEU A 38 -30.79 13.34 -9.88
C LEU A 38 -30.14 14.02 -11.09
N LYS A 39 -30.57 13.68 -12.32
CA LYS A 39 -30.07 14.31 -13.55
C LYS A 39 -30.25 15.84 -13.51
N ASN A 40 -31.44 16.32 -13.15
CA ASN A 40 -31.73 17.74 -13.05
C ASN A 40 -30.87 18.45 -11.98
N ALA A 41 -30.60 17.80 -10.85
CA ALA A 41 -29.75 18.35 -9.80
C ALA A 41 -28.30 18.49 -10.27
N VAL A 42 -27.76 17.46 -10.95
CA VAL A 42 -26.43 17.50 -11.57
C VAL A 42 -26.34 18.57 -12.67
N GLU A 43 -27.37 18.71 -13.51
CA GLU A 43 -27.42 19.75 -14.55
C GLU A 43 -27.43 21.17 -13.97
N SER A 44 -28.10 21.37 -12.84
CA SER A 44 -28.24 22.67 -12.18
C SER A 44 -27.00 23.10 -11.39
N ALA A 45 -26.12 22.16 -11.03
CA ALA A 45 -24.87 22.46 -10.34
C ALA A 45 -23.95 23.34 -11.20
N ASN A 46 -23.14 24.17 -10.54
CA ASN A 46 -22.25 25.14 -11.18
C ASN A 46 -20.81 25.02 -10.64
N SER A 47 -19.90 25.84 -11.16
CA SER A 47 -18.48 25.80 -10.81
C SER A 47 -18.08 26.70 -9.64
N THR A 48 -18.95 27.60 -9.19
CA THR A 48 -18.66 28.53 -8.09
C THR A 48 -19.08 27.95 -6.75
N ASP A 49 -20.29 27.41 -6.69
CA ASP A 49 -20.99 27.04 -5.45
C ASP A 49 -21.12 25.52 -5.36
N THR A 50 -20.96 24.98 -4.16
CA THR A 50 -21.06 23.54 -3.96
C THR A 50 -22.54 23.13 -3.92
N THR A 51 -22.91 22.17 -4.77
CA THR A 51 -24.24 21.55 -4.75
C THR A 51 -24.14 20.20 -4.04
N THR A 52 -24.78 20.07 -2.88
CA THR A 52 -24.93 18.80 -2.17
C THR A 52 -26.20 18.10 -2.63
N ILE A 53 -26.07 16.93 -3.22
CA ILE A 53 -27.17 16.08 -3.68
C ILE A 53 -27.31 14.93 -2.68
N VAL A 54 -28.45 14.81 -2.03
CA VAL A 54 -28.74 13.74 -1.05
C VAL A 54 -29.73 12.75 -1.66
N LEU A 55 -29.36 11.47 -1.69
CA LEU A 55 -30.29 10.41 -2.13
C LEU A 55 -31.33 10.12 -1.03
N GLU A 56 -32.59 9.99 -1.43
CA GLU A 56 -33.71 9.61 -0.55
C GLU A 56 -34.27 8.21 -0.84
N ALA A 57 -33.77 7.57 -1.89
CA ALA A 57 -34.10 6.21 -2.29
C ALA A 57 -33.00 5.66 -3.19
N ASP A 58 -32.98 4.35 -3.40
CA ASP A 58 -32.18 3.73 -4.45
C ASP A 58 -32.58 4.29 -5.83
N ILE A 59 -31.58 4.58 -6.67
CA ILE A 59 -31.77 5.12 -8.01
C ILE A 59 -31.07 4.22 -9.02
N ALA A 60 -31.86 3.55 -9.85
CA ALA A 60 -31.37 2.85 -11.03
C ALA A 60 -31.53 3.73 -12.27
N LEU A 61 -30.42 4.12 -12.88
CA LEU A 61 -30.36 4.89 -14.11
C LEU A 61 -30.44 3.97 -15.33
N SER A 62 -31.09 4.44 -16.40
CA SER A 62 -31.06 3.74 -17.68
C SER A 62 -29.73 3.89 -18.42
N GLU A 63 -28.94 4.90 -18.05
CA GLU A 63 -27.63 5.26 -18.60
C GLU A 63 -26.88 6.11 -17.56
N GLY A 64 -25.55 6.06 -17.56
CA GLY A 64 -24.72 6.86 -16.66
C GLY A 64 -24.86 8.37 -16.85
N ILE A 65 -24.40 9.14 -15.86
CA ILE A 65 -24.46 10.61 -15.87
C ILE A 65 -23.05 11.18 -16.13
N ALA A 66 -22.94 12.07 -17.11
CA ALA A 66 -21.74 12.87 -17.34
C ALA A 66 -21.75 14.15 -16.50
N ILE A 67 -20.62 14.44 -15.87
CA ILE A 67 -20.38 15.63 -15.07
C ILE A 67 -19.28 16.44 -15.77
N ASP A 68 -19.73 17.49 -16.45
CA ASP A 68 -18.93 18.42 -17.25
C ASP A 68 -19.01 19.86 -16.72
N GLY A 69 -18.17 20.75 -17.24
CA GLY A 69 -18.28 22.19 -17.01
C GLY A 69 -17.72 22.64 -15.66
N SER A 70 -16.76 21.89 -15.12
CA SER A 70 -16.06 22.19 -13.85
C SER A 70 -17.01 22.36 -12.66
N LYS A 71 -18.10 21.59 -12.62
CA LYS A 71 -19.11 21.64 -11.54
C LYS A 71 -18.50 21.26 -10.19
N LYS A 72 -19.09 21.77 -9.10
CA LYS A 72 -18.78 21.38 -7.72
C LYS A 72 -19.95 20.66 -7.09
N ILE A 73 -19.81 19.35 -6.90
CA ILE A 73 -20.89 18.48 -6.42
C ILE A 73 -20.38 17.63 -5.25
N ILE A 74 -21.21 17.53 -4.21
CA ILE A 74 -21.11 16.50 -3.18
C ILE A 74 -22.32 15.58 -3.36
N LEU A 75 -22.11 14.29 -3.56
CA LEU A 75 -23.15 13.27 -3.60
C LEU A 75 -23.17 12.53 -2.26
N ASP A 76 -24.20 12.76 -1.47
CA ASP A 76 -24.49 12.01 -0.26
C ASP A 76 -25.41 10.83 -0.59
N LEU A 77 -24.84 9.62 -0.50
CA LEU A 77 -25.57 8.39 -0.79
C LEU A 77 -26.64 8.08 0.28
N ASN A 78 -26.46 8.59 1.51
CA ASN A 78 -27.44 8.51 2.59
C ASN A 78 -28.06 7.11 2.79
N GLY A 79 -27.23 6.07 2.65
CA GLY A 79 -27.56 4.65 2.80
C GLY A 79 -28.19 3.99 1.57
N ASN A 80 -28.26 4.66 0.42
CA ASN A 80 -28.91 4.17 -0.79
C ASN A 80 -27.90 3.71 -1.85
N THR A 81 -28.38 2.97 -2.84
CA THR A 81 -27.63 2.54 -4.02
C THR A 81 -27.92 3.44 -5.23
N LEU A 82 -26.87 3.89 -5.91
CA LEU A 82 -26.93 4.47 -7.25
C LEU A 82 -26.38 3.46 -8.26
N SER A 83 -27.17 3.09 -9.26
CA SER A 83 -26.70 2.15 -10.29
C SER A 83 -27.03 2.58 -11.71
N ALA A 84 -26.28 2.05 -12.67
CA ALA A 84 -26.51 2.16 -14.10
C ALA A 84 -25.94 0.90 -14.79
N PRO A 85 -26.23 0.61 -16.07
CA PRO A 85 -25.63 -0.52 -16.77
C PRO A 85 -24.10 -0.51 -16.66
N ASN A 86 -23.45 0.59 -17.05
CA ASN A 86 -22.01 0.83 -16.85
C ASN A 86 -21.74 2.34 -16.82
N ARG A 87 -20.52 2.74 -16.45
CA ARG A 87 -20.09 4.15 -16.39
C ARG A 87 -21.06 5.02 -15.59
N VAL A 88 -21.41 4.61 -14.36
CA VAL A 88 -22.49 5.22 -13.58
C VAL A 88 -22.32 6.74 -13.48
N LEU A 89 -21.11 7.18 -13.15
CA LEU A 89 -20.71 8.59 -13.11
C LEU A 89 -19.45 8.81 -13.96
N ALA A 90 -19.55 9.66 -14.98
CA ALA A 90 -18.42 10.09 -15.80
C ALA A 90 -18.00 11.52 -15.43
N ILE A 91 -16.98 11.65 -14.59
CA ILE A 91 -16.45 12.94 -14.13
C ILE A 91 -15.42 13.45 -15.13
N ASN A 92 -15.85 14.35 -16.00
CA ASN A 92 -15.00 14.88 -17.07
C ASN A 92 -14.24 16.14 -16.66
N SER A 93 -14.78 16.93 -15.72
CA SER A 93 -14.14 18.11 -15.13
C SER A 93 -14.86 18.58 -13.88
N GLY A 94 -14.14 19.16 -12.92
CA GLY A 94 -14.69 19.78 -11.72
C GLY A 94 -14.34 19.07 -10.42
N TYR A 95 -15.05 19.43 -9.37
CA TYR A 95 -14.94 18.82 -8.05
C TYR A 95 -16.13 17.91 -7.80
N PHE A 96 -15.84 16.66 -7.48
CA PHE A 96 -16.85 15.66 -7.14
C PHE A 96 -16.45 14.93 -5.87
N GLU A 97 -17.31 14.95 -4.87
CA GLU A 97 -17.12 14.18 -3.64
C GLU A 97 -18.31 13.24 -3.44
N VAL A 98 -18.04 12.00 -3.04
CA VAL A 98 -19.06 11.04 -2.62
C VAL A 98 -18.89 10.78 -1.14
N VAL A 99 -19.98 10.96 -0.39
CA VAL A 99 -20.03 10.66 1.04
C VAL A 99 -21.01 9.53 1.30
N GLY A 100 -20.59 8.60 2.15
CA GLY A 100 -21.38 7.45 2.56
C GLY A 100 -22.25 7.70 3.79
N PRO A 101 -22.97 6.66 4.27
CA PRO A 101 -22.91 5.29 3.76
C PRO A 101 -23.66 5.12 2.44
N GLY A 102 -23.32 4.11 1.63
CA GLY A 102 -24.09 3.73 0.45
C GLY A 102 -23.25 3.07 -0.64
N GLU A 103 -23.86 2.79 -1.79
CA GLU A 103 -23.22 2.07 -2.88
C GLU A 103 -23.38 2.78 -4.23
N ILE A 104 -22.36 2.73 -5.07
CA ILE A 104 -22.45 3.06 -6.49
C ILE A 104 -22.02 1.81 -7.29
N LYS A 105 -22.88 1.31 -8.18
CA LYS A 105 -22.56 0.06 -8.90
C LYS A 105 -22.95 -0.01 -10.37
N GLU A 106 -22.19 -0.78 -11.14
CA GLU A 106 -22.54 -1.21 -12.49
C GLU A 106 -23.46 -2.45 -12.43
N GLU A 107 -24.58 -2.43 -13.14
CA GLU A 107 -25.45 -3.61 -13.30
C GLU A 107 -24.96 -4.56 -14.41
N GLU A 108 -24.21 -4.02 -15.37
CA GLU A 108 -23.59 -4.69 -16.52
C GLU A 108 -22.11 -4.27 -16.58
N ALA A 109 -21.32 -4.77 -15.62
CA ALA A 109 -19.91 -4.42 -15.41
C ALA A 109 -19.10 -4.41 -16.72
N TYR A 110 -18.43 -3.29 -16.99
CA TYR A 110 -17.57 -3.12 -18.19
C TYR A 110 -16.61 -1.92 -18.07
N TYR A 111 -16.89 -0.94 -17.21
CA TYR A 111 -16.06 0.25 -17.05
C TYR A 111 -15.76 0.52 -15.58
N ALA A 112 -16.60 1.32 -14.93
CA ALA A 112 -16.50 1.63 -13.51
C ALA A 112 -17.75 2.39 -13.04
N PRO A 113 -18.10 2.30 -11.75
CA PRO A 113 -18.98 3.26 -11.09
C PRO A 113 -18.52 4.70 -11.28
N ILE A 114 -17.21 4.95 -11.21
CA ILE A 114 -16.63 6.29 -11.40
C ILE A 114 -15.57 6.25 -12.50
N VAL A 115 -15.86 6.90 -13.62
CA VAL A 115 -14.92 7.11 -14.71
C VAL A 115 -14.46 8.57 -14.72
N ILE A 116 -13.16 8.79 -14.85
CA ILE A 116 -12.55 10.10 -14.70
C ILE A 116 -11.78 10.47 -15.98
N LYS A 117 -11.80 11.76 -16.31
CA LYS A 117 -10.90 12.38 -17.31
C LYS A 117 -10.17 13.56 -16.72
N GLY A 118 -9.01 13.84 -17.28
CA GLY A 118 -8.27 15.09 -17.07
C GLY A 118 -8.27 15.99 -18.30
N SER A 119 -7.57 17.12 -18.20
CA SER A 119 -7.42 18.06 -19.30
C SER A 119 -6.53 17.50 -20.42
N SER A 120 -6.70 18.06 -21.61
CA SER A 120 -5.74 17.92 -22.72
C SER A 120 -4.65 19.01 -22.70
N ASN A 121 -4.75 19.99 -21.81
CA ASN A 121 -3.78 21.06 -21.63
C ASN A 121 -3.00 20.86 -20.33
N GLN A 122 -1.66 20.75 -20.44
CA GLN A 122 -0.76 20.52 -19.31
C GLN A 122 -0.81 21.63 -18.26
N GLY A 123 -1.18 22.86 -18.64
CA GLY A 123 -1.29 23.99 -17.70
C GLY A 123 -2.55 24.00 -16.83
N ASP A 124 -3.51 23.11 -17.08
CA ASP A 124 -4.77 23.08 -16.33
C ASP A 124 -4.59 22.23 -15.06
N THR A 125 -4.35 22.88 -13.92
CA THR A 125 -4.30 22.23 -12.60
C THR A 125 -5.71 22.10 -12.02
N ASP A 126 -5.91 21.13 -11.12
CA ASP A 126 -7.21 20.89 -10.46
C ASP A 126 -8.38 20.77 -11.45
N TYR A 127 -8.13 20.20 -12.63
CA TYR A 127 -9.10 20.08 -13.70
C TYR A 127 -10.23 19.13 -13.30
N THR A 128 -9.87 18.02 -12.65
CA THR A 128 -10.82 17.06 -12.09
C THR A 128 -10.32 16.56 -10.74
N THR A 129 -11.08 16.84 -9.69
CA THR A 129 -10.84 16.31 -8.35
C THR A 129 -11.99 15.41 -7.96
N VAL A 130 -11.70 14.16 -7.60
CA VAL A 130 -12.67 13.20 -7.11
C VAL A 130 -12.29 12.75 -5.71
N LYS A 131 -13.23 12.78 -4.77
CA LYS A 131 -13.06 12.27 -3.41
C LYS A 131 -14.13 11.24 -3.09
N ILE A 132 -13.74 10.13 -2.48
CA ILE A 132 -14.64 9.01 -2.22
C ILE A 132 -14.41 8.60 -0.77
N GLY A 133 -15.30 9.03 0.12
CA GLY A 133 -15.11 8.92 1.56
C GLY A 133 -15.52 7.56 2.15
N GLU A 134 -15.25 7.43 3.44
CA GLU A 134 -15.60 6.28 4.26
C GLU A 134 -17.11 5.95 4.17
N GLY A 135 -17.42 4.65 4.20
CA GLY A 135 -18.80 4.14 4.15
C GLY A 135 -19.37 4.03 2.74
N VAL A 136 -18.68 4.52 1.72
CA VAL A 136 -19.02 4.28 0.30
C VAL A 136 -18.52 2.90 -0.13
N THR A 137 -19.32 2.19 -0.92
CA THR A 137 -18.90 0.99 -1.68
C THR A 137 -19.02 1.26 -3.17
N LEU A 138 -17.99 0.92 -3.94
CA LEU A 138 -18.02 0.92 -5.40
C LEU A 138 -17.98 -0.51 -5.91
N GLU A 139 -18.95 -0.91 -6.75
CA GLU A 139 -18.98 -2.25 -7.36
C GLU A 139 -19.08 -2.17 -8.88
N GLY A 140 -18.12 -2.73 -9.62
CA GLY A 140 -18.16 -2.74 -11.09
C GLY A 140 -16.93 -3.42 -11.68
N TRP A 141 -16.73 -3.35 -13.00
CA TRP A 141 -15.54 -3.96 -13.59
C TRP A 141 -14.26 -3.33 -13.03
N SER A 142 -14.26 -2.01 -12.88
CA SER A 142 -13.35 -1.30 -12.00
C SER A 142 -14.13 -0.47 -11.00
N GLY A 143 -13.56 -0.11 -9.85
CA GLY A 143 -14.16 0.86 -8.94
C GLY A 143 -13.97 2.28 -9.45
N VAL A 144 -12.73 2.59 -9.84
CA VAL A 144 -12.31 3.90 -10.35
C VAL A 144 -11.45 3.72 -11.58
N PHE A 145 -11.82 4.38 -12.68
CA PHE A 145 -11.09 4.31 -13.95
C PHE A 145 -10.75 5.70 -14.51
N ILE A 146 -9.46 6.06 -14.53
CA ILE A 146 -8.96 7.20 -15.30
C ILE A 146 -8.73 6.81 -16.77
N THR A 147 -9.48 7.46 -17.66
CA THR A 147 -9.34 7.32 -19.12
C THR A 147 -8.52 8.49 -19.70
N PRO A 148 -7.86 8.31 -20.86
CA PRO A 148 -7.31 9.44 -21.58
C PRO A 148 -8.43 10.39 -22.00
N TYR A 149 -8.12 11.68 -22.11
CA TYR A 149 -9.02 12.70 -22.66
C TYR A 149 -9.60 12.23 -24.00
N GLN A 150 -8.73 11.72 -24.88
CA GLN A 150 -9.07 10.98 -26.10
C GLN A 150 -8.08 9.83 -26.34
N SER A 151 -8.57 8.66 -26.78
CA SER A 151 -7.75 7.48 -27.05
C SER A 151 -6.74 7.64 -28.20
N SER A 152 -6.84 8.69 -29.01
CA SER A 152 -5.86 9.01 -30.06
C SER A 152 -5.75 10.52 -30.22
N GLY A 153 -4.53 11.01 -30.47
CA GLY A 153 -4.23 12.43 -30.66
C GLY A 153 -4.10 13.26 -29.37
N ALA A 154 -4.82 12.92 -28.30
CA ALA A 154 -4.72 13.57 -26.99
C ALA A 154 -4.85 12.57 -25.82
N PRO A 155 -3.91 11.62 -25.67
CA PRO A 155 -3.97 10.61 -24.62
C PRO A 155 -3.49 11.14 -23.27
N TYR A 156 -4.09 12.24 -22.81
CA TYR A 156 -3.69 12.98 -21.62
C TYR A 156 -4.76 12.91 -20.53
N ALA A 157 -4.36 13.12 -19.28
CA ALA A 157 -5.28 13.27 -18.16
C ALA A 157 -4.71 14.30 -17.18
N TYR A 158 -4.40 15.50 -17.67
CA TYR A 158 -3.76 16.52 -16.83
C TYR A 158 -4.68 17.03 -15.72
N GLY A 159 -4.10 17.35 -14.57
CA GLY A 159 -4.83 17.98 -13.46
C GLY A 159 -5.87 17.09 -12.80
N VAL A 160 -5.63 15.77 -12.75
CA VAL A 160 -6.50 14.81 -12.05
C VAL A 160 -5.96 14.51 -10.66
N THR A 161 -6.82 14.59 -9.65
CA THR A 161 -6.56 14.09 -8.30
C THR A 161 -7.72 13.22 -7.84
N VAL A 162 -7.41 12.04 -7.31
CA VAL A 162 -8.40 11.10 -6.79
C VAL A 162 -8.04 10.70 -5.37
N ASP A 163 -8.92 11.00 -4.41
CA ASP A 163 -8.79 10.58 -3.02
C ASP A 163 -9.75 9.40 -2.76
N ILE A 164 -9.22 8.27 -2.27
CA ILE A 164 -9.96 7.01 -2.07
C ILE A 164 -9.82 6.57 -0.61
N ASP A 165 -10.94 6.58 0.11
CA ASP A 165 -11.09 6.13 1.50
C ASP A 165 -12.32 5.21 1.64
N CYS A 166 -12.57 4.36 0.64
CA CYS A 166 -13.80 3.60 0.49
C CYS A 166 -13.57 2.11 0.19
N ILE A 167 -14.64 1.32 0.18
CA ILE A 167 -14.59 -0.07 -0.26
C ILE A 167 -14.75 -0.13 -1.79
N ILE A 168 -13.85 -0.83 -2.46
CA ILE A 168 -13.94 -1.14 -3.90
C ILE A 168 -14.06 -2.65 -4.07
N LYS A 169 -15.09 -3.09 -4.79
CA LYS A 169 -15.32 -4.47 -5.20
C LYS A 169 -15.31 -4.54 -6.71
N SER A 170 -14.21 -5.04 -7.26
CA SER A 170 -14.13 -5.25 -8.69
C SER A 170 -14.66 -6.64 -9.07
N VAL A 171 -15.48 -6.71 -10.10
CA VAL A 171 -16.13 -7.93 -10.59
C VAL A 171 -15.76 -8.22 -12.05
N THR A 172 -16.00 -9.46 -12.49
CA THR A 172 -15.86 -9.85 -13.90
C THR A 172 -16.82 -9.06 -14.80
N ASP A 173 -16.36 -8.63 -15.98
CA ASP A 173 -17.21 -7.98 -16.98
C ASP A 173 -18.20 -8.97 -17.64
N THR A 174 -19.10 -8.42 -18.44
CA THR A 174 -20.09 -9.20 -19.20
C THR A 174 -19.49 -10.12 -20.28
N GLU A 175 -18.20 -9.96 -20.61
CA GLU A 175 -17.45 -10.77 -21.58
C GLU A 175 -16.58 -11.86 -20.91
N GLY A 176 -16.50 -11.87 -19.58
CA GLY A 176 -15.73 -12.83 -18.80
C GLY A 176 -14.32 -12.36 -18.41
N SER A 177 -13.96 -11.11 -18.66
CA SER A 177 -12.68 -10.55 -18.23
C SER A 177 -12.73 -10.16 -16.76
N ALA A 178 -11.76 -10.60 -15.97
CA ALA A 178 -11.61 -10.18 -14.58
C ALA A 178 -11.46 -8.66 -14.50
N GLY A 179 -12.09 -8.06 -13.49
CA GLY A 179 -12.05 -6.63 -13.25
C GLY A 179 -10.76 -6.17 -12.56
N HIS A 180 -10.56 -4.84 -12.51
CA HIS A 180 -9.45 -4.23 -11.79
C HIS A 180 -9.94 -3.21 -10.76
N GLY A 181 -9.51 -3.25 -9.50
CA GLY A 181 -10.01 -2.34 -8.46
C GLY A 181 -9.87 -0.86 -8.81
N VAL A 182 -8.63 -0.38 -9.00
CA VAL A 182 -8.33 0.98 -9.47
C VAL A 182 -7.51 0.92 -10.75
N TYR A 183 -7.94 1.64 -11.79
CA TYR A 183 -7.39 1.55 -13.13
C TYR A 183 -6.95 2.92 -13.67
N ILE A 184 -5.74 2.99 -14.22
CA ILE A 184 -5.33 4.07 -15.14
C ILE A 184 -4.82 3.52 -16.48
N ASN A 185 -5.30 4.12 -17.57
CA ASN A 185 -4.99 3.68 -18.93
C ASN A 185 -3.55 3.96 -19.37
N GLY A 186 -2.89 2.95 -19.93
CA GLY A 186 -1.51 3.00 -20.43
C GLY A 186 -1.23 3.95 -21.59
N GLN A 187 -2.26 4.53 -22.20
CA GLN A 187 -2.08 5.59 -23.17
C GLN A 187 -1.63 6.92 -22.52
N ILE A 188 -1.91 7.10 -21.22
CA ILE A 188 -1.50 8.27 -20.45
C ILE A 188 0.00 8.13 -20.11
N LYS A 189 0.85 8.88 -20.83
CA LYS A 189 2.32 8.71 -20.78
C LYS A 189 3.11 9.93 -20.35
N ASN A 190 2.45 11.04 -20.01
CA ASN A 190 3.18 12.24 -19.60
C ASN A 190 3.81 12.05 -18.22
N THR A 191 5.13 12.25 -18.14
CA THR A 191 5.93 12.10 -16.91
C THR A 191 6.45 13.42 -16.34
N ASP A 192 6.35 14.53 -17.08
CA ASP A 192 7.03 15.79 -16.73
C ASP A 192 6.39 16.51 -15.54
N SER A 193 5.08 16.77 -15.61
CA SER A 193 4.31 17.48 -14.57
C SER A 193 2.81 17.38 -14.80
N ASN A 194 2.03 17.69 -13.75
CA ASN A 194 0.56 17.74 -13.77
C ASN A 194 -0.10 16.43 -14.25
N TYR A 195 0.58 15.30 -14.04
CA TYR A 195 0.04 13.97 -14.24
C TYR A 195 -1.02 13.64 -13.18
N PRO A 196 -1.85 12.61 -13.40
CA PRO A 196 -2.80 12.14 -12.39
C PRO A 196 -2.13 11.77 -11.07
N VAL A 197 -2.82 12.06 -9.97
CA VAL A 197 -2.43 11.68 -8.60
C VAL A 197 -3.55 10.87 -7.97
N PHE A 198 -3.20 9.72 -7.40
CA PHE A 198 -4.07 8.93 -6.54
C PHE A 198 -3.58 9.01 -5.10
N ASN A 199 -4.48 9.31 -4.16
CA ASN A 199 -4.25 9.20 -2.73
C ASN A 199 -5.19 8.11 -2.20
N ILE A 200 -4.63 7.01 -1.71
CA ILE A 200 -5.37 5.84 -1.21
C ILE A 200 -5.10 5.75 0.29
N GLY A 201 -6.11 6.07 1.10
CA GLY A 201 -5.99 6.20 2.54
C GLY A 201 -6.32 4.92 3.32
N GLU A 202 -6.20 5.02 4.66
CA GLU A 202 -6.28 3.90 5.59
C GLU A 202 -7.64 3.19 5.63
N ASN A 203 -8.70 3.84 5.14
CA ASN A 203 -10.04 3.26 5.08
C ASN A 203 -10.32 2.57 3.74
N ALA A 204 -9.38 2.64 2.79
CA ALA A 204 -9.53 1.98 1.51
C ALA A 204 -9.35 0.46 1.64
N VAL A 205 -10.38 -0.28 1.19
CA VAL A 205 -10.34 -1.74 1.06
C VAL A 205 -10.68 -2.09 -0.37
N ILE A 206 -9.73 -2.65 -1.10
CA ILE A 206 -9.86 -2.98 -2.52
C ILE A 206 -9.84 -4.50 -2.66
N GLU A 207 -10.96 -5.08 -3.04
CA GLU A 207 -11.12 -6.50 -3.36
C GLU A 207 -11.38 -6.64 -4.87
N SER A 208 -10.50 -7.34 -5.58
CA SER A 208 -10.58 -7.45 -7.03
C SER A 208 -10.57 -8.90 -7.50
N GLU A 209 -11.46 -9.24 -8.44
CA GLU A 209 -11.43 -10.52 -9.17
C GLU A 209 -10.23 -10.61 -10.13
N GLY A 210 -9.67 -9.48 -10.54
CA GLY A 210 -8.37 -9.38 -11.21
C GLY A 210 -7.41 -8.57 -10.36
N THR A 211 -6.71 -7.61 -10.97
CA THR A 211 -5.69 -6.83 -10.24
C THR A 211 -6.31 -5.81 -9.28
N GLY A 212 -5.76 -5.66 -8.07
CA GLY A 212 -6.21 -4.62 -7.12
C GLY A 212 -5.99 -3.20 -7.67
N VAL A 213 -4.75 -2.86 -8.00
CA VAL A 213 -4.36 -1.62 -8.69
C VAL A 213 -3.70 -1.94 -10.03
N TYR A 214 -4.33 -1.50 -11.12
CA TYR A 214 -3.84 -1.66 -12.48
C TYR A 214 -3.27 -0.34 -13.02
N ALA A 215 -1.97 -0.18 -12.88
CA ALA A 215 -1.22 1.04 -13.18
C ALA A 215 -0.45 0.96 -14.50
N ALA A 216 -1.18 0.85 -15.61
CA ALA A 216 -0.57 0.85 -16.94
C ALA A 216 -0.15 2.26 -17.39
N GLY A 217 -0.92 3.29 -17.03
CA GLY A 217 -0.62 4.70 -17.31
C GLY A 217 0.23 5.36 -16.24
N TYR A 218 0.90 6.46 -16.58
CA TYR A 218 1.71 7.21 -15.64
C TYR A 218 0.83 8.04 -14.68
N ALA A 219 1.07 7.85 -13.38
CA ALA A 219 0.49 8.60 -12.28
C ALA A 219 1.44 8.57 -11.07
N GLU A 220 1.18 9.45 -10.12
CA GLU A 220 1.71 9.33 -8.76
C GLU A 220 0.68 8.66 -7.85
N TRP A 221 1.15 7.74 -7.02
CA TRP A 221 0.36 6.91 -6.12
C TRP A 221 0.88 7.09 -4.69
N ASN A 222 0.07 7.76 -3.87
CA ASN A 222 0.31 7.90 -2.44
C ASN A 222 -0.60 6.90 -1.72
N ILE A 223 -0.04 5.78 -1.26
CA ILE A 223 -0.78 4.70 -0.61
C ILE A 223 -0.37 4.69 0.86
N ASP A 224 -1.30 5.03 1.75
CA ASP A 224 -1.05 5.16 3.19
C ASP A 224 -2.12 4.40 3.98
N GLY A 225 -1.77 3.20 4.44
CA GLY A 225 -2.65 2.38 5.30
C GLY A 225 -3.69 1.50 4.58
N ALA A 226 -3.74 1.47 3.24
CA ALA A 226 -4.76 0.75 2.49
C ALA A 226 -4.64 -0.79 2.54
N ASP A 227 -5.76 -1.51 2.39
CA ASP A 227 -5.79 -2.96 2.14
C ASP A 227 -6.17 -3.24 0.68
N ILE A 228 -5.27 -3.88 -0.06
CA ILE A 228 -5.37 -4.08 -1.51
C ILE A 228 -5.18 -5.57 -1.83
N ARG A 229 -6.21 -6.19 -2.41
CA ARG A 229 -6.21 -7.61 -2.81
C ARG A 229 -6.66 -7.80 -4.25
N GLY A 230 -5.94 -8.65 -4.98
CA GLY A 230 -6.29 -9.09 -6.32
C GLY A 230 -5.49 -10.33 -6.74
N ASP A 231 -5.68 -10.78 -7.98
CA ASP A 231 -4.82 -11.81 -8.58
C ASP A 231 -3.34 -11.38 -8.50
N VAL A 232 -3.10 -10.09 -8.73
CA VAL A 232 -1.95 -9.32 -8.27
C VAL A 232 -2.50 -8.13 -7.48
N GLY A 233 -1.88 -7.81 -6.35
CA GLY A 233 -2.28 -6.66 -5.55
C GLY A 233 -2.08 -5.35 -6.32
N ILE A 234 -0.85 -5.10 -6.80
CA ILE A 234 -0.50 -3.95 -7.65
C ILE A 234 0.25 -4.44 -8.89
N ALA A 235 -0.30 -4.24 -10.09
CA ALA A 235 0.40 -4.50 -11.34
C ALA A 235 0.65 -3.16 -12.07
N LEU A 236 1.90 -2.88 -12.42
CA LEU A 236 2.29 -1.59 -12.98
C LEU A 236 3.23 -1.69 -14.19
N LYS A 237 3.17 -0.66 -15.02
CA LYS A 237 4.14 -0.40 -16.12
C LYS A 237 4.81 0.96 -15.99
N SER A 238 4.26 1.86 -15.17
CA SER A 238 4.63 3.27 -15.13
C SER A 238 4.18 3.92 -13.83
N GLY A 239 4.88 4.97 -13.39
CA GLY A 239 4.42 5.83 -12.29
C GLY A 239 5.36 5.92 -11.09
N LYS A 240 4.98 6.77 -10.14
CA LYS A 240 5.65 6.95 -8.85
C LYS A 240 4.79 6.36 -7.74
N PHE A 241 5.38 5.55 -6.88
CA PHE A 241 4.67 4.89 -5.78
C PHE A 241 5.35 5.22 -4.46
N PHE A 242 4.59 5.82 -3.57
CA PHE A 242 4.94 6.04 -2.17
C PHE A 242 4.00 5.18 -1.33
N ILE A 243 4.52 4.09 -0.78
CA ILE A 243 3.72 3.09 -0.08
C ILE A 243 4.15 3.06 1.39
N ASN A 244 3.22 3.38 2.27
CA ASN A 244 3.41 3.41 3.71
C ASN A 244 2.28 2.64 4.41
N ASP A 245 2.64 1.80 5.39
CA ASP A 245 1.72 1.09 6.27
C ASP A 245 0.57 0.32 5.58
N ALA A 246 0.71 -0.05 4.30
CA ALA A 246 -0.34 -0.71 3.51
C ALA A 246 -0.23 -2.24 3.54
N VAL A 247 -1.33 -2.95 3.28
CA VAL A 247 -1.36 -4.40 3.07
C VAL A 247 -1.69 -4.67 1.61
N ILE A 248 -0.77 -5.31 0.89
CA ILE A 248 -0.91 -5.65 -0.52
C ILE A 248 -0.86 -7.18 -0.66
N THR A 249 -1.91 -7.77 -1.23
CA THR A 249 -2.06 -9.21 -1.37
C THR A 249 -2.29 -9.65 -2.81
N GLY A 250 -1.44 -10.54 -3.31
CA GLY A 250 -1.58 -11.25 -4.59
C GLY A 250 -2.00 -12.70 -4.38
N THR A 251 -3.07 -13.11 -5.07
CA THR A 251 -3.69 -14.44 -4.89
C THR A 251 -3.64 -15.30 -6.16
N GLY A 252 -3.19 -14.71 -7.26
CA GLY A 252 -3.15 -15.34 -8.57
C GLY A 252 -2.17 -16.51 -8.61
N GLU A 253 -2.30 -17.31 -9.66
CA GLU A 253 -1.42 -18.46 -9.89
C GLU A 253 0.01 -18.01 -10.24
N TYR A 254 0.99 -18.83 -9.87
CA TYR A 254 2.37 -18.63 -10.26
C TYR A 254 2.55 -18.80 -11.78
N VAL A 255 3.17 -17.80 -12.42
CA VAL A 255 3.55 -17.86 -13.84
C VAL A 255 4.99 -17.40 -14.04
N ASP A 256 5.81 -18.23 -14.69
CA ASP A 256 7.20 -17.91 -15.07
C ASP A 256 7.67 -18.84 -16.21
N PRO A 257 8.10 -18.33 -17.37
CA PRO A 257 8.21 -16.91 -17.71
C PRO A 257 6.86 -16.25 -18.01
N ILE A 258 6.76 -14.96 -17.68
CA ILE A 258 5.64 -14.12 -18.09
C ILE A 258 5.85 -13.71 -19.55
N GLY A 259 4.78 -13.78 -20.35
CA GLY A 259 4.80 -13.42 -21.77
C GLY A 259 4.73 -11.90 -22.01
N TYR A 260 5.07 -11.48 -23.22
CA TYR A 260 4.71 -10.13 -23.67
C TYR A 260 3.21 -10.06 -23.96
N ASN A 261 2.51 -9.19 -23.24
CA ASN A 261 1.15 -8.77 -23.55
C ASN A 261 1.17 -7.32 -24.04
N GLY A 262 0.81 -7.10 -25.31
CA GLY A 262 0.96 -5.79 -25.93
C GLY A 262 0.13 -4.68 -25.28
N ASN A 263 -1.12 -4.98 -24.91
CA ASN A 263 -2.05 -3.99 -24.38
C ASN A 263 -2.36 -4.19 -22.88
N GLY A 264 -2.00 -5.35 -22.33
CA GLY A 264 -2.28 -5.75 -20.96
C GLY A 264 -1.04 -5.87 -20.08
N ILE A 265 -1.22 -6.28 -18.83
CA ILE A 265 -0.17 -6.85 -17.97
C ILE A 265 -0.56 -8.32 -17.78
N ASP A 266 0.29 -9.25 -18.20
CA ASP A 266 0.12 -10.66 -17.82
C ASP A 266 0.58 -10.82 -16.38
N THR A 267 -0.21 -11.50 -15.55
CA THR A 267 0.00 -11.59 -14.10
C THR A 267 0.75 -12.87 -13.70
N ASP A 268 1.45 -12.84 -12.56
CA ASP A 268 2.21 -13.99 -12.02
C ASP A 268 1.84 -14.35 -10.58
N GLY A 269 0.77 -13.74 -10.04
CA GLY A 269 0.33 -13.96 -8.67
C GLY A 269 1.07 -13.16 -7.59
N SER A 270 2.03 -12.30 -7.96
CA SER A 270 2.80 -11.52 -6.97
C SER A 270 1.94 -10.49 -6.24
N ALA A 271 2.38 -10.04 -5.07
CA ALA A 271 1.70 -8.92 -4.40
C ALA A 271 1.90 -7.62 -5.18
N MET A 272 3.12 -7.39 -5.67
CA MET A 272 3.45 -6.34 -6.64
C MET A 272 4.16 -6.92 -7.85
N LEU A 273 3.70 -6.54 -9.05
CA LEU A 273 4.26 -6.94 -10.34
C LEU A 273 4.63 -5.70 -11.16
N ILE A 274 5.90 -5.62 -11.57
CA ILE A 274 6.44 -4.55 -12.42
C ILE A 274 6.72 -5.12 -13.81
N ASP A 275 5.93 -4.73 -14.79
CA ASP A 275 6.18 -5.03 -16.21
C ASP A 275 6.96 -3.87 -16.84
N SER A 276 8.28 -4.04 -16.90
CA SER A 276 9.18 -3.11 -17.56
C SER A 276 9.05 -3.22 -19.07
N ASN A 277 8.16 -2.40 -19.63
CA ASN A 277 7.89 -2.32 -21.06
C ASN A 277 8.18 -0.91 -21.61
N LYS A 278 9.14 -0.81 -22.52
CA LYS A 278 9.61 0.48 -23.07
C LYS A 278 8.64 1.11 -24.07
N ASP A 279 7.57 0.42 -24.43
CA ASP A 279 6.47 1.02 -25.20
C ASP A 279 5.54 1.87 -24.31
N TYR A 280 5.67 1.81 -22.98
CA TYR A 280 4.88 2.59 -22.01
C TYR A 280 5.69 3.78 -21.46
N ALA A 281 5.09 4.59 -20.59
CA ALA A 281 5.76 5.78 -20.05
C ALA A 281 7.03 5.42 -19.26
N GLY A 282 6.99 4.27 -18.57
CA GLY A 282 8.02 3.82 -17.68
C GLY A 282 8.19 4.80 -16.52
N ASN A 283 9.44 5.21 -16.29
CA ASN A 283 9.80 6.17 -15.24
C ASN A 283 9.28 5.72 -13.86
N VAL A 284 9.57 4.45 -13.53
CA VAL A 284 9.08 3.80 -12.33
C VAL A 284 9.97 4.17 -11.14
N GLU A 285 9.39 4.90 -10.20
CA GLU A 285 9.97 5.25 -8.91
C GLU A 285 9.13 4.58 -7.82
N ILE A 286 9.72 3.78 -6.95
CA ILE A 286 9.00 3.11 -5.87
C ILE A 286 9.75 3.34 -4.56
N ALA A 287 9.03 3.79 -3.54
CA ALA A 287 9.51 3.88 -2.17
C ALA A 287 8.53 3.16 -1.24
N VAL A 288 9.03 2.13 -0.55
CA VAL A 288 8.28 1.35 0.43
C VAL A 288 8.80 1.66 1.82
N SER A 289 7.89 1.98 2.74
CA SER A 289 8.22 2.38 4.10
C SER A 289 7.17 1.89 5.11
N GLY A 290 7.43 2.18 6.38
CA GLY A 290 6.53 1.83 7.49
C GLY A 290 6.39 0.31 7.68
N ASN A 291 5.20 -0.10 8.11
CA ASN A 291 4.84 -1.50 8.35
C ASN A 291 4.14 -2.12 7.13
N THR A 292 4.46 -1.66 5.93
CA THR A 292 3.87 -2.18 4.69
C THR A 292 4.08 -3.68 4.58
N VAL A 293 3.04 -4.43 4.20
CA VAL A 293 3.10 -5.88 4.04
C VAL A 293 2.75 -6.25 2.60
N PHE A 294 3.67 -6.98 1.95
CA PHE A 294 3.44 -7.62 0.66
C PHE A 294 3.27 -9.12 0.86
N ASN A 295 2.10 -9.66 0.53
CA ASN A 295 1.78 -11.08 0.65
C ASN A 295 1.43 -11.68 -0.71
N SER A 296 2.19 -12.66 -1.17
CA SER A 296 1.76 -13.50 -2.29
C SER A 296 1.42 -14.89 -1.81
N GLU A 297 0.25 -15.39 -2.19
CA GLU A 297 -0.20 -16.74 -1.84
C GLU A 297 0.54 -17.82 -2.63
N ASN A 298 0.92 -17.53 -3.89
CA ASN A 298 1.49 -18.53 -4.80
C ASN A 298 2.81 -18.11 -5.48
N SER A 299 3.23 -16.85 -5.37
CA SER A 299 4.33 -16.26 -6.15
C SER A 299 5.29 -15.42 -5.28
N LYS A 300 5.99 -14.45 -5.88
CA LYS A 300 6.91 -13.56 -5.16
C LYS A 300 6.14 -12.45 -4.45
N ALA A 301 6.69 -11.86 -3.39
CA ALA A 301 6.09 -10.65 -2.84
C ALA A 301 6.17 -9.52 -3.86
N ILE A 302 7.36 -9.30 -4.42
CA ILE A 302 7.61 -8.34 -5.49
C ILE A 302 8.35 -9.00 -6.63
N SER A 303 7.86 -8.80 -7.86
CA SER A 303 8.55 -9.23 -9.07
C SER A 303 8.65 -8.13 -10.11
N GLU A 304 9.77 -8.09 -10.81
CA GLU A 304 9.96 -7.30 -12.02
C GLU A 304 10.44 -8.18 -13.16
N PHE A 305 9.96 -7.86 -14.37
CA PHE A 305 10.37 -8.51 -15.60
C PHE A 305 10.37 -7.50 -16.74
N VAL A 306 11.25 -7.72 -17.72
CA VAL A 306 11.35 -6.88 -18.92
C VAL A 306 10.56 -7.52 -20.06
N THR A 307 9.61 -6.79 -20.61
CA THR A 307 8.89 -7.20 -21.81
C THR A 307 9.17 -6.27 -22.98
N TYR A 308 9.04 -6.83 -24.18
CA TYR A 308 9.17 -6.11 -25.44
C TYR A 308 8.35 -6.82 -26.51
N ASN A 309 7.96 -6.08 -27.56
CA ASN A 309 7.24 -6.66 -28.69
C ASN A 309 8.20 -7.53 -29.53
N PRO A 310 8.06 -8.87 -29.53
CA PRO A 310 9.00 -9.75 -30.23
C PRO A 310 8.90 -9.62 -31.76
N ASN A 311 7.81 -9.03 -32.27
CA ASN A 311 7.61 -8.79 -33.70
C ASN A 311 8.12 -7.40 -34.16
N ASN A 312 8.71 -6.62 -33.25
CA ASN A 312 9.29 -5.32 -33.55
C ASN A 312 10.77 -5.29 -33.13
N ALA A 313 11.67 -5.33 -34.12
CA ALA A 313 13.12 -5.35 -33.87
C ALA A 313 13.61 -4.16 -33.03
N THR A 314 13.02 -2.97 -33.21
CA THR A 314 13.37 -1.79 -32.42
C THR A 314 12.94 -1.91 -30.95
N SER A 315 11.83 -2.60 -30.68
CA SER A 315 11.39 -2.87 -29.30
C SER A 315 12.37 -3.83 -28.60
N ALA A 316 12.82 -4.87 -29.30
CA ALA A 316 13.81 -5.81 -28.77
C ALA A 316 15.18 -5.16 -28.50
N GLU A 317 15.62 -4.24 -29.37
CA GLU A 317 16.86 -3.49 -29.19
C GLU A 317 16.80 -2.50 -28.01
N ASN A 318 15.61 -1.97 -27.72
CA ASN A 318 15.38 -1.00 -26.65
C ASN A 318 14.88 -1.64 -25.36
N LYS A 319 14.82 -2.98 -25.25
CA LYS A 319 14.37 -3.64 -24.02
C LYS A 319 15.26 -3.24 -22.83
N GLY A 320 14.64 -3.08 -21.67
CA GLY A 320 15.34 -2.74 -20.44
C GLY A 320 14.36 -2.42 -19.34
N THR A 321 14.85 -2.33 -18.11
CA THR A 321 14.01 -1.98 -16.97
C THR A 321 13.43 -0.57 -17.11
N ASN A 322 12.22 -0.36 -16.63
CA ASN A 322 11.62 0.96 -16.47
C ASN A 322 11.86 1.56 -15.07
N ILE A 323 12.46 0.79 -14.16
CA ILE A 323 12.83 1.24 -12.82
C ILE A 323 13.94 2.28 -12.94
N ILE A 324 13.72 3.44 -12.32
CA ILE A 324 14.73 4.48 -12.15
C ILE A 324 15.14 4.64 -10.68
N SER A 325 14.26 4.27 -9.74
CA SER A 325 14.58 4.10 -8.33
C SER A 325 13.61 3.11 -7.68
N PHE A 326 14.14 2.30 -6.78
CA PHE A 326 13.37 1.37 -5.97
C PHE A 326 14.00 1.31 -4.58
N SER A 327 13.34 1.86 -3.56
CA SER A 327 13.80 1.82 -2.18
C SER A 327 12.85 1.03 -1.28
N ILE A 328 13.44 0.16 -0.46
CA ILE A 328 12.78 -0.49 0.67
C ILE A 328 13.43 0.02 1.96
N GLU A 329 12.66 0.77 2.74
CA GLU A 329 13.06 1.39 4.01
C GLU A 329 12.33 0.75 5.21
N GLY A 330 11.51 -0.27 4.97
CA GLY A 330 10.75 -1.00 5.97
C GLY A 330 9.76 -1.96 5.32
N GLY A 331 9.02 -2.68 6.16
CA GLY A 331 7.96 -3.59 5.74
C GLY A 331 8.32 -5.09 5.78
N VAL A 332 7.35 -5.90 5.36
CA VAL A 332 7.39 -7.36 5.38
C VAL A 332 7.06 -7.89 3.99
N PHE A 333 7.93 -8.74 3.44
CA PHE A 333 7.88 -9.21 2.06
C PHE A 333 7.79 -10.73 2.01
N ASN A 334 6.59 -11.22 1.73
CA ASN A 334 6.24 -12.62 1.83
C ASN A 334 5.94 -13.18 0.44
N GLY A 335 6.96 -13.78 -0.16
CA GLY A 335 6.77 -14.74 -1.25
C GLY A 335 6.27 -16.08 -0.70
N ALA A 336 5.56 -16.84 -1.54
CA ALA A 336 5.10 -18.18 -1.25
C ALA A 336 6.28 -19.14 -0.99
N ASP A 337 5.98 -20.30 -0.38
CA ASP A 337 7.02 -21.30 -0.06
C ASP A 337 7.82 -21.72 -1.29
N GLY A 338 9.15 -21.72 -1.17
CA GLY A 338 10.08 -21.96 -2.27
C GLY A 338 10.14 -20.87 -3.35
N ARG A 339 9.57 -19.67 -3.11
CA ARG A 339 9.65 -18.51 -3.99
C ARG A 339 10.47 -17.38 -3.37
N GLU A 340 11.03 -16.54 -4.23
CA GLU A 340 11.75 -15.36 -3.80
C GLU A 340 10.79 -14.32 -3.20
N ALA A 341 11.19 -13.65 -2.12
CA ALA A 341 10.48 -12.50 -1.58
C ALA A 341 10.49 -11.35 -2.58
N VAL A 342 11.65 -11.04 -3.15
CA VAL A 342 11.84 -9.97 -4.13
C VAL A 342 12.71 -10.48 -5.28
N LYS A 343 12.27 -10.25 -6.52
CA LYS A 343 13.01 -10.66 -7.72
C LYS A 343 12.95 -9.59 -8.80
N PHE A 344 14.11 -9.22 -9.34
CA PHE A 344 14.22 -8.34 -10.50
C PHE A 344 15.00 -8.99 -11.64
N SER A 345 14.81 -8.49 -12.86
CA SER A 345 15.57 -8.87 -14.04
C SER A 345 17.06 -8.51 -13.94
N ASP A 346 17.89 -9.15 -14.78
CA ASP A 346 19.30 -8.80 -14.92
C ASP A 346 19.48 -7.35 -15.42
N GLU A 347 18.55 -6.87 -16.26
CA GLU A 347 18.52 -5.48 -16.72
C GLU A 347 18.33 -4.51 -15.55
N ALA A 348 17.42 -4.80 -14.62
CA ALA A 348 17.21 -3.97 -13.44
C ALA A 348 18.41 -4.01 -12.48
N LYS A 349 19.04 -5.19 -12.31
CA LYS A 349 20.28 -5.33 -11.54
C LYS A 349 21.42 -4.47 -12.08
N ALA A 350 21.52 -4.33 -13.40
CA ALA A 350 22.60 -3.59 -14.04
C ALA A 350 22.51 -2.06 -13.86
N GLU A 351 21.33 -1.53 -13.54
CA GLU A 351 21.11 -0.07 -13.38
C GLU A 351 21.44 0.46 -11.98
N ASP A 352 21.75 -0.40 -11.00
CA ASP A 352 22.08 0.00 -9.62
C ASP A 352 21.01 0.92 -8.98
N ALA A 353 19.75 0.71 -9.35
CA ALA A 353 18.62 1.56 -8.97
C ALA A 353 17.84 1.04 -7.75
N ILE A 354 18.23 -0.12 -7.20
CA ILE A 354 17.50 -0.85 -6.16
C ILE A 354 18.30 -0.77 -4.86
N SER A 355 17.67 -0.33 -3.77
CA SER A 355 18.27 -0.22 -2.43
C SER A 355 17.31 -0.75 -1.37
N ILE A 356 17.83 -1.61 -0.48
CA ILE A 356 17.13 -2.21 0.65
C ILE A 356 17.90 -1.86 1.92
N SER A 357 17.39 -0.91 2.68
CA SER A 357 18.02 -0.44 3.91
C SER A 357 17.42 -1.07 5.18
N ALA A 358 16.15 -1.48 5.12
CA ALA A 358 15.46 -2.17 6.19
C ALA A 358 14.28 -3.03 5.71
N GLY A 359 14.00 -4.16 6.35
CA GLY A 359 12.82 -4.97 6.04
C GLY A 359 12.91 -6.41 6.55
N THR A 360 11.80 -7.14 6.46
CA THR A 360 11.68 -8.57 6.80
C THR A 360 11.28 -9.35 5.56
N PHE A 361 12.02 -10.42 5.21
CA PHE A 361 11.86 -11.13 3.94
C PHE A 361 11.71 -12.64 4.16
N SER A 362 10.79 -13.27 3.42
CA SER A 362 10.60 -14.74 3.45
C SER A 362 11.71 -15.52 2.74
N SER A 363 12.51 -14.86 1.91
CA SER A 363 13.74 -15.39 1.31
C SER A 363 14.85 -14.33 1.38
N GLU A 364 16.09 -14.77 1.22
CA GLU A 364 17.24 -13.86 1.17
C GLU A 364 17.11 -12.87 0.00
N PRO A 365 17.18 -11.55 0.24
CA PRO A 365 17.36 -10.58 -0.83
C PRO A 365 18.73 -10.75 -1.51
N ASP A 366 18.85 -10.34 -2.78
CA ASP A 366 20.15 -10.28 -3.44
C ASP A 366 21.07 -9.29 -2.69
N GLU A 367 22.28 -9.73 -2.34
CA GLU A 367 23.26 -8.94 -1.60
C GLU A 367 23.56 -7.61 -2.29
N ALA A 368 23.51 -7.56 -3.63
CA ALA A 368 23.75 -6.35 -4.40
C ALA A 368 22.73 -5.23 -4.12
N TYR A 369 21.56 -5.56 -3.55
CA TYR A 369 20.54 -4.58 -3.21
C TYR A 369 20.61 -4.08 -1.77
N ILE A 370 21.37 -4.75 -0.91
CA ILE A 370 21.37 -4.45 0.52
C ILE A 370 22.22 -3.20 0.77
N ASP A 371 21.54 -2.11 1.16
CA ASP A 371 22.14 -0.84 1.58
C ASP A 371 22.02 -0.70 3.11
N SER A 372 22.46 -1.74 3.80
CA SER A 372 22.45 -1.81 5.25
C SER A 372 23.72 -2.49 5.73
N ASN A 373 24.28 -1.99 6.82
CA ASN A 373 25.47 -2.58 7.45
C ASN A 373 25.12 -3.59 8.55
N THR A 374 23.83 -3.88 8.74
CA THR A 374 23.35 -4.79 9.77
C THR A 374 22.25 -5.68 9.20
N THR A 375 22.49 -6.98 9.19
CA THR A 375 21.58 -8.01 8.67
C THR A 375 21.60 -9.22 9.59
N ALA A 376 20.49 -9.96 9.63
CA ALA A 376 20.40 -11.18 10.40
C ALA A 376 19.49 -12.22 9.74
N ILE A 377 19.72 -13.48 10.05
CA ILE A 377 18.86 -14.60 9.70
C ILE A 377 18.19 -15.08 10.99
N LEU A 378 16.87 -15.08 10.98
CA LEU A 378 16.07 -15.59 12.06
C LEU A 378 15.58 -16.99 11.72
N THR A 379 15.68 -17.91 12.67
CA THR A 379 14.89 -19.14 12.69
C THR A 379 13.96 -19.15 13.92
N SER A 380 12.65 -19.10 13.68
CA SER A 380 11.62 -19.17 14.73
C SER A 380 10.60 -20.24 14.38
N GLY A 381 10.39 -21.20 15.28
CA GLY A 381 9.40 -22.29 15.06
C GLY A 381 9.68 -23.14 13.82
N GLY A 382 10.93 -23.21 13.35
CA GLY A 382 11.32 -23.92 12.13
C GLY A 382 11.13 -23.11 10.83
N VAL A 383 10.69 -21.85 10.91
CA VAL A 383 10.59 -20.93 9.79
C VAL A 383 11.83 -20.03 9.77
N THR A 384 12.45 -19.90 8.60
CA THR A 384 13.57 -18.99 8.37
C THR A 384 13.06 -17.65 7.82
N THR A 385 13.63 -16.55 8.30
CA THR A 385 13.29 -15.19 7.89
C THR A 385 14.55 -14.34 7.83
N TYR A 386 14.64 -13.47 6.83
CA TYR A 386 15.81 -12.62 6.60
C TYR A 386 15.48 -11.19 7.04
N LEU A 387 16.31 -10.63 7.90
CA LEU A 387 16.14 -9.31 8.50
C LEU A 387 17.22 -8.38 7.97
N VAL A 388 16.80 -7.23 7.45
CA VAL A 388 17.70 -6.15 7.02
C VAL A 388 17.42 -4.93 7.89
N GLY A 389 18.46 -4.26 8.36
CA GLY A 389 18.36 -3.02 9.13
C GLY A 389 18.44 -3.22 10.64
N PRO A 390 19.21 -2.40 11.37
CA PRO A 390 19.41 -2.54 12.81
C PRO A 390 18.12 -2.34 13.61
N GLU A 391 17.22 -1.46 13.18
CA GLU A 391 15.94 -1.21 13.86
C GLU A 391 14.99 -2.41 13.74
N VAL A 392 14.96 -3.09 12.58
CA VAL A 392 14.16 -4.30 12.37
C VAL A 392 14.66 -5.43 13.27
N ILE A 393 15.97 -5.63 13.31
CA ILE A 393 16.59 -6.67 14.15
C ILE A 393 16.36 -6.39 15.64
N SER A 394 16.49 -5.13 16.06
CA SER A 394 16.23 -4.73 17.45
C SER A 394 14.78 -4.98 17.84
N SER A 395 13.82 -4.56 17.00
CA SER A 395 12.39 -4.79 17.22
C SER A 395 12.06 -6.29 17.34
N TYR A 396 12.69 -7.12 16.51
CA TYR A 396 12.54 -8.57 16.61
C TYR A 396 13.09 -9.10 17.94
N LEU A 397 14.32 -8.73 18.30
CA LEU A 397 14.96 -9.18 19.53
C LEU A 397 14.17 -8.78 20.78
N GLU A 398 13.63 -7.57 20.84
CA GLU A 398 12.80 -7.11 21.97
C GLU A 398 11.52 -7.94 22.17
N ASN A 399 11.00 -8.54 21.09
CA ASN A 399 9.74 -9.29 21.09
C ASN A 399 9.93 -10.81 20.85
N GLY A 400 11.19 -11.28 20.81
CA GLY A 400 11.53 -12.66 20.50
C GLY A 400 11.07 -13.64 21.57
N LYS A 401 10.94 -14.90 21.18
CA LYS A 401 10.43 -16.00 22.00
C LYS A 401 11.57 -16.96 22.35
N SER A 402 11.46 -17.61 23.50
CA SER A 402 12.38 -18.68 23.88
C SER A 402 12.39 -19.78 22.81
N GLY A 403 13.58 -20.17 22.37
CA GLY A 403 13.79 -21.14 21.28
C GLY A 403 14.09 -20.50 19.92
N ASP A 404 13.96 -19.19 19.78
CA ASP A 404 14.37 -18.47 18.57
C ASP A 404 15.91 -18.48 18.44
N VAL A 405 16.37 -18.60 17.20
CA VAL A 405 17.80 -18.54 16.85
C VAL A 405 18.00 -17.38 15.89
N LEU A 406 18.83 -16.41 16.26
CA LEU A 406 19.19 -15.28 15.43
C LEU A 406 20.68 -15.33 15.07
N GLU A 407 20.97 -15.46 13.80
CA GLU A 407 22.33 -15.38 13.23
C GLU A 407 22.55 -13.98 12.68
N ILE A 408 23.41 -13.17 13.32
CA ILE A 408 23.80 -11.85 12.83
C ILE A 408 24.85 -12.05 11.75
N THR A 409 24.52 -11.71 10.50
CA THR A 409 25.36 -11.95 9.32
C THR A 409 26.18 -10.73 8.91
N SER A 410 25.72 -9.53 9.26
CA SER A 410 26.51 -8.29 9.18
C SER A 410 26.17 -7.38 10.37
N ALA A 411 27.15 -6.60 10.81
CA ALA A 411 26.98 -5.61 11.88
C ALA A 411 28.01 -4.48 11.72
N ALA A 412 27.62 -3.26 12.08
CA ALA A 412 28.54 -2.14 12.20
C ALA A 412 29.43 -2.28 13.45
N GLU A 413 30.62 -1.68 13.42
CA GLU A 413 31.47 -1.58 14.61
C GLU A 413 30.71 -0.88 15.76
N GLY A 414 30.69 -1.51 16.93
CA GLY A 414 29.98 -0.99 18.11
C GLY A 414 28.49 -1.29 18.13
N THR A 415 27.99 -2.21 17.29
CA THR A 415 26.59 -2.66 17.34
C THR A 415 26.25 -3.24 18.72
N GLU A 416 25.18 -2.73 19.32
CA GLU A 416 24.65 -3.19 20.61
C GLU A 416 23.15 -3.46 20.47
N PHE A 417 22.74 -4.68 20.85
CA PHE A 417 21.34 -5.05 21.01
C PHE A 417 21.00 -5.11 22.50
N VAL A 418 19.99 -4.35 22.91
CA VAL A 418 19.51 -4.27 24.29
C VAL A 418 18.13 -4.91 24.42
N ASN A 419 17.69 -5.12 25.67
CA ASN A 419 16.37 -5.68 25.99
C ASN A 419 16.10 -7.06 25.38
N VAL A 420 17.14 -7.85 25.07
CA VAL A 420 16.96 -9.18 24.51
C VAL A 420 16.46 -10.13 25.60
N PRO A 421 15.31 -10.81 25.42
CA PRO A 421 14.74 -11.69 26.43
C PRO A 421 15.46 -13.05 26.51
N ASP A 422 15.22 -13.73 27.61
CA ASP A 422 15.78 -15.05 27.90
C ASP A 422 15.32 -16.13 26.91
N GLY A 423 16.22 -17.07 26.64
CA GLY A 423 15.93 -18.25 25.83
C GLY A 423 16.12 -18.05 24.33
N ILE A 424 16.54 -16.87 23.89
CA ILE A 424 16.99 -16.63 22.51
C ILE A 424 18.46 -17.05 22.37
N LYS A 425 18.77 -17.78 21.31
CA LYS A 425 20.16 -18.04 20.90
C LYS A 425 20.58 -17.01 19.87
N ILE A 426 21.70 -16.33 20.12
CA ILE A 426 22.30 -15.39 19.17
C ILE A 426 23.63 -15.96 18.68
N GLU A 427 23.83 -15.96 17.38
CA GLU A 427 25.07 -16.36 16.72
C GLU A 427 25.67 -15.13 16.05
N ASN A 428 26.92 -14.79 16.38
CA ASN A 428 27.64 -13.71 15.73
C ASN A 428 28.45 -14.28 14.57
N ALA A 429 27.86 -14.32 13.38
CA ALA A 429 28.52 -14.76 12.15
C ALA A 429 29.33 -13.65 11.46
N THR A 430 29.47 -12.48 12.10
CA THR A 430 30.22 -11.33 11.57
C THR A 430 31.71 -11.44 11.85
N GLU A 431 32.49 -10.52 11.26
CA GLU A 431 33.92 -10.35 11.54
C GLU A 431 34.21 -9.41 12.73
N THR A 432 33.18 -8.87 13.38
CA THR A 432 33.28 -7.88 14.47
C THR A 432 32.63 -8.36 15.76
N ASP A 433 33.13 -7.90 16.89
CA ASP A 433 32.50 -8.17 18.19
C ASP A 433 31.23 -7.31 18.34
N ILE A 434 30.19 -7.88 18.95
CA ILE A 434 28.91 -7.20 19.20
C ILE A 434 28.55 -7.25 20.69
N LEU A 435 27.62 -6.40 21.13
CA LEU A 435 27.13 -6.36 22.51
C LEU A 435 25.68 -6.85 22.57
N ILE A 436 25.40 -7.81 23.45
CA ILE A 436 24.05 -8.30 23.73
C ILE A 436 23.74 -8.04 25.20
N ASN A 437 22.79 -7.16 25.52
CA ASN A 437 22.48 -6.73 26.88
C ASN A 437 23.74 -6.29 27.67
N GLY A 438 24.68 -5.62 27.00
CA GLY A 438 25.97 -5.20 27.58
C GLY A 438 27.02 -6.32 27.74
N GLN A 439 26.71 -7.58 27.38
CA GLN A 439 27.68 -8.67 27.30
C GLN A 439 28.34 -8.70 25.93
N GLU A 440 29.67 -8.70 25.89
CA GLU A 440 30.44 -8.91 24.65
C GLU A 440 30.22 -10.32 24.10
N LEU A 441 29.87 -10.40 22.81
CA LEU A 441 29.79 -11.62 22.02
C LEU A 441 30.76 -11.51 20.85
N LYS A 442 31.84 -12.31 20.89
CA LYS A 442 32.92 -12.21 19.92
C LYS A 442 32.52 -12.72 18.55
N ALA A 443 33.22 -12.23 17.52
CA ALA A 443 33.12 -12.75 16.16
C ALA A 443 33.25 -14.29 16.12
N GLY A 444 32.29 -14.96 15.49
CA GLY A 444 32.21 -16.41 15.36
C GLY A 444 31.70 -17.17 16.59
N GLU A 445 31.35 -16.48 17.68
CA GLU A 445 30.80 -17.11 18.90
C GLU A 445 29.26 -17.08 18.92
N SER A 446 28.68 -17.84 19.86
CA SER A 446 27.23 -17.82 20.11
C SER A 446 26.92 -17.66 21.59
N LEU A 447 25.78 -17.04 21.88
CA LEU A 447 25.26 -16.77 23.21
C LEU A 447 23.83 -17.28 23.33
N ASN A 448 23.55 -18.07 24.37
CA ASN A 448 22.17 -18.28 24.82
C ASN A 448 21.85 -17.22 25.86
N VAL A 449 20.94 -16.31 25.53
CA VAL A 449 20.55 -15.22 26.43
C VAL A 449 19.83 -15.82 27.63
N SER A 450 20.32 -15.47 28.81
CA SER A 450 19.73 -15.86 30.09
C SER A 450 19.83 -14.68 31.05
N SER A 451 18.82 -14.50 31.89
CA SER A 451 18.82 -13.44 32.89
C SER A 451 20.10 -13.54 33.70
N PRO A 452 20.78 -12.41 34.00
CA PRO A 452 21.97 -12.46 34.81
C PRO A 452 21.65 -13.17 36.13
N GLN A 453 22.33 -14.29 36.38
CA GLN A 453 22.36 -14.85 37.73
C GLN A 453 22.95 -13.77 38.63
N ASN A 454 22.14 -13.28 39.57
CA ASN A 454 22.61 -12.39 40.63
C ASN A 454 23.86 -13.04 41.27
N PRO A 455 25.02 -12.37 41.31
CA PRO A 455 26.21 -12.98 41.87
C PRO A 455 26.01 -13.23 43.36
N SER A 456 26.10 -14.51 43.75
CA SER A 456 26.23 -15.02 45.11
C SER A 456 25.06 -14.82 46.08
N GLU A 457 24.26 -15.87 46.23
CA GLU A 457 23.78 -16.25 47.57
C GLU A 457 24.64 -17.44 48.07
N PRO A 458 25.20 -17.41 49.30
CA PRO A 458 26.14 -18.43 49.74
C PRO A 458 25.47 -19.80 49.95
N ALA A 459 26.20 -20.86 49.61
CA ALA A 459 25.85 -22.23 49.91
C ALA A 459 25.85 -22.51 51.43
N ASP A 460 24.73 -23.06 51.93
CA ASP A 460 24.55 -23.98 53.07
C ASP A 460 23.04 -24.07 53.34
N GLN A 461 22.33 -25.18 53.60
CA GLN A 461 22.58 -26.61 53.83
C GLN A 461 21.17 -27.29 53.86
N PRO A 462 21.04 -28.63 54.05
CA PRO A 462 20.02 -29.47 53.39
C PRO A 462 18.69 -29.61 54.15
N SER A 463 17.63 -30.00 53.43
CA SER A 463 16.42 -30.56 54.06
C SER A 463 15.77 -31.65 53.21
N ASP A 464 15.58 -32.78 53.89
CA ASP A 464 15.03 -34.08 53.48
C ASP A 464 13.59 -34.06 52.92
N LYS A 465 13.39 -34.74 51.77
CA LYS A 465 12.32 -35.69 51.34
C LYS A 465 10.80 -35.34 51.46
N PRO A 466 9.88 -36.02 50.72
CA PRO A 466 10.05 -37.11 49.73
C PRO A 466 9.26 -37.00 48.40
N GLN A 467 9.64 -37.88 47.45
CA GLN A 467 8.97 -38.21 46.17
C GLN A 467 7.53 -38.75 46.31
N GLN A 468 6.69 -38.42 45.33
CA GLN A 468 5.58 -39.21 44.75
C GLN A 468 5.01 -38.40 43.57
N GLY A 469 4.70 -38.89 42.37
CA GLY A 469 4.75 -40.19 41.72
C GLY A 469 4.10 -40.02 40.34
N GLU A 470 4.69 -40.58 39.29
CA GLU A 470 4.05 -40.75 37.98
C GLU A 470 3.14 -41.98 38.00
N PRO A 471 2.10 -42.06 37.13
CA PRO A 471 2.30 -42.92 35.95
C PRO A 471 1.61 -42.45 34.65
N ALA A 472 2.39 -42.50 33.57
CA ALA A 472 2.22 -43.31 32.35
C ALA A 472 0.92 -43.29 31.50
N ASP A 473 1.18 -42.95 30.21
CA ASP A 473 0.81 -43.65 28.97
C ASP A 473 -0.55 -43.40 28.28
N GLY A 474 -0.44 -43.11 26.98
CA GLY A 474 -1.57 -42.93 26.06
C GLY A 474 -1.11 -42.54 24.65
N LYS A 475 -0.64 -43.54 23.87
CA LYS A 475 -0.26 -43.40 22.46
C LYS A 475 -1.46 -43.46 21.49
N ALA A 476 -1.32 -42.66 20.43
CA ALA A 476 -1.73 -42.83 19.02
C ALA A 476 -3.16 -42.42 18.58
N PRO A 477 -3.39 -42.03 17.30
CA PRO A 477 -2.48 -42.04 16.13
C PRO A 477 -2.28 -40.69 15.40
N GLU A 478 -1.28 -40.67 14.53
CA GLU A 478 -1.07 -39.66 13.47
C GLU A 478 -2.12 -39.77 12.35
N THR A 479 -2.59 -38.61 11.89
CA THR A 479 -3.01 -38.28 10.52
C THR A 479 -2.48 -36.86 10.31
N GLY A 480 -1.51 -36.56 9.45
CA GLY A 480 -1.43 -36.95 8.04
C GLY A 480 -2.26 -35.94 7.24
N ASP A 481 -1.57 -34.93 6.71
CA ASP A 481 -2.04 -33.72 6.00
C ASP A 481 -2.61 -32.60 6.89
N ASP A 482 -1.76 -31.62 7.19
CA ASP A 482 -2.13 -30.20 7.31
C ASP A 482 -0.85 -29.39 7.05
N THR A 483 -0.72 -28.90 5.82
CA THR A 483 0.30 -27.93 5.45
C THR A 483 0.15 -26.66 6.30
N ASN A 484 1.30 -26.13 6.69
CA ASN A 484 1.53 -25.21 7.79
C ASN A 484 1.06 -23.75 7.54
N LEU A 485 -0.06 -23.56 6.84
CA LEU A 485 -0.53 -22.22 6.42
C LEU A 485 -0.97 -21.36 7.63
N GLY A 486 -1.55 -21.99 8.66
CA GLY A 486 -1.93 -21.31 9.90
C GLY A 486 -0.75 -20.94 10.81
N LEU A 487 0.37 -21.67 10.74
CA LEU A 487 1.58 -21.36 11.51
C LEU A 487 2.39 -20.24 10.85
N LEU A 488 2.48 -20.21 9.51
CA LEU A 488 3.06 -19.09 8.76
C LEU A 488 2.27 -17.80 8.98
N ALA A 489 0.94 -17.84 8.87
CA ALA A 489 0.09 -16.68 9.16
C ALA A 489 0.24 -16.21 10.62
N GLY A 490 0.30 -17.12 11.59
CA GLY A 490 0.47 -16.81 13.02
C GLY A 490 1.85 -16.28 13.40
N ILE A 491 2.93 -16.71 12.72
CA ILE A 491 4.30 -16.25 12.95
C ILE A 491 4.56 -14.90 12.27
N MET A 492 4.01 -14.67 11.07
CA MET A 492 4.09 -13.37 10.41
C MET A 492 3.20 -12.31 11.08
N LEU A 493 2.08 -12.73 11.68
CA LEU A 493 1.34 -11.89 12.64
C LEU A 493 2.18 -11.52 13.87
N THR A 494 3.15 -12.34 14.30
CA THR A 494 4.04 -11.96 15.41
C THR A 494 5.19 -11.03 14.98
N ALA A 495 5.68 -11.12 13.75
CA ALA A 495 6.59 -10.11 13.18
C ALA A 495 5.87 -8.76 12.95
N ALA A 496 4.64 -8.80 12.43
CA ALA A 496 3.77 -7.63 12.31
C ALA A 496 3.35 -7.05 13.67
N ALA A 497 3.10 -7.91 14.68
CA ALA A 497 2.79 -7.46 16.05
C ALA A 497 4.00 -6.84 16.77
N ALA A 498 5.23 -7.29 16.48
CA ALA A 498 6.45 -6.63 16.96
C ALA A 498 6.58 -5.20 16.39
N GLY A 499 6.29 -5.02 15.09
CA GLY A 499 6.18 -3.70 14.45
C GLY A 499 5.07 -2.81 15.07
N ALA A 500 3.88 -3.38 15.33
CA ALA A 500 2.76 -2.65 15.92
C ALA A 500 2.94 -2.31 17.42
N ALA A 501 3.65 -3.15 18.21
CA ALA A 501 3.86 -2.93 19.64
C ALA A 501 4.85 -1.79 19.95
N ALA A 502 5.87 -1.60 19.10
CA ALA A 502 6.82 -0.48 19.19
C ALA A 502 6.11 0.90 19.13
N ILE A 503 4.97 0.96 18.44
CA ILE A 503 4.20 2.19 18.21
C ILE A 503 3.33 2.57 19.42
N ALA A 504 2.78 1.58 20.15
CA ALA A 504 1.95 1.84 21.33
C ALA A 504 2.74 2.53 22.47
N LEU A 505 4.06 2.31 22.55
CA LEU A 505 4.93 2.96 23.52
C LEU A 505 5.32 4.38 23.07
N ARG A 506 5.61 4.62 21.78
CA ARG A 506 5.95 5.96 21.25
C ARG A 506 4.77 6.95 21.29
N ARG A 507 3.52 6.48 21.10
CA ARG A 507 2.30 7.31 21.28
C ARG A 507 2.01 7.70 22.74
N LYS A 508 2.62 7.01 23.71
CA LYS A 508 2.43 7.30 25.14
C LYS A 508 3.44 8.33 25.66
N GLU A 509 4.64 8.39 25.07
CA GLU A 509 5.68 9.36 25.43
C GLU A 509 5.48 10.75 24.78
N SER A 510 4.79 10.84 23.64
CA SER A 510 4.40 12.13 23.04
C SER A 510 3.18 12.80 23.69
N ARG A 511 2.62 12.18 24.73
CA ARG A 511 1.50 12.70 25.53
C ARG A 511 1.85 12.89 27.02
N ALA A 512 3.13 12.87 27.39
CA ALA A 512 3.62 13.19 28.73
C ALA A 512 4.27 14.58 28.79
#